data_AF-F9X9H3-F1
#
_entry.id   AF-F9X9H3-F1
#
_cell.length_a   1.000
_cell.length_b   1.000
_cell.length_c   1.000
_cell.angle_alpha   90.00
_cell.angle_beta   90.00
_cell.angle_gamma   90.00
#
_symmetry.space_group_name_H-M   'P 1'
#
loop_
_entity.id
_entity.type
_entity.pdbx_description
1 polymer ?
#
loop_
_entity_poly.entity_id
_entity_poly.type
_entity_poly.pdbx_seq_one_letter_code
_entity_poly.pdbx_strand_id
1 'polypeptide(L)'
;MIVIHHLGISQAERIIWLCEELSMPYEIVNHTRDPVTSPQSLKSVPGNGLGKSPFVHDTETGVNLSESLAISDYIIYKYAGGKLALKANDPHFADYLYWYHFSNSTMQANFVTSMFVNNSGLAPDHPMQHFADQRLEAGQREQMACG
;
A
#
# COMPACT_ATOMS: atom_id res chain seq x y z
N MET A 1 -3.04 18.20 -10.33
CA MET A 1 -1.67 17.64 -10.14
C MET A 1 -1.69 16.82 -8.85
N ILE A 2 -1.05 15.66 -8.85
CA ILE A 2 -0.98 14.82 -7.64
C ILE A 2 0.23 15.20 -6.79
N VAL A 3 0.01 15.49 -5.51
CA VAL A 3 1.06 15.66 -4.50
C VAL A 3 1.16 14.37 -3.68
N ILE A 4 2.33 13.75 -3.64
CA ILE A 4 2.59 12.47 -2.98
C ILE A 4 3.44 12.70 -1.74
N HIS A 5 2.89 12.36 -0.56
CA HIS A 5 3.63 12.38 0.70
C HIS A 5 4.37 11.05 0.91
N HIS A 6 5.68 11.09 0.73
CA HIS A 6 6.57 9.94 0.67
C HIS A 6 7.38 9.79 1.98
N LEU A 7 7.52 8.56 2.48
CA LEU A 7 8.16 8.25 3.77
C LEU A 7 9.30 7.23 3.61
N GLY A 8 10.31 7.57 2.81
CA GLY A 8 11.40 6.67 2.43
C GLY A 8 10.85 5.38 1.80
N ILE A 9 11.42 4.22 2.11
CA ILE A 9 10.91 2.92 1.61
C ILE A 9 9.49 2.72 2.16
N SER A 10 8.48 2.93 1.32
CA SER A 10 7.08 2.92 1.72
C SER A 10 6.18 2.55 0.55
N GLN A 11 4.91 2.24 0.85
CA GLN A 11 3.89 1.97 -0.15
C GLN A 11 3.66 3.14 -1.12
N ALA A 12 4.13 4.36 -0.83
CA ALA A 12 4.02 5.48 -1.76
C ALA A 12 4.85 5.31 -3.04
N GLU A 13 5.89 4.45 -3.02
CA GLU A 13 6.66 4.11 -4.23
C GLU A 13 5.75 3.56 -5.34
N ARG A 14 4.72 2.79 -4.99
CA ARG A 14 3.77 2.25 -5.98
C ARG A 14 2.97 3.34 -6.69
N ILE A 15 2.71 4.46 -6.01
CA ILE A 15 1.98 5.60 -6.58
C ILE A 15 2.92 6.41 -7.46
N ILE A 16 4.18 6.58 -7.04
CA ILE A 16 5.23 7.18 -7.85
C ILE A 16 5.37 6.41 -9.17
N TRP A 17 5.52 5.08 -9.10
CA TRP A 17 5.65 4.23 -10.29
C TRP A 17 4.42 4.30 -11.19
N LEU A 18 3.22 4.35 -10.61
CA LEU A 18 1.99 4.54 -11.39
C LEU A 18 1.99 5.89 -12.13
N CYS A 19 2.41 6.97 -11.48
CA CYS A 19 2.53 8.28 -12.14
C CYS A 19 3.56 8.25 -13.27
N GLU A 20 4.72 7.62 -13.06
CA GLU A 20 5.75 7.45 -14.09
C GLU A 20 5.24 6.65 -15.30
N GLU A 21 4.61 5.49 -15.06
CA GLU A 21 4.04 4.63 -16.11
C GLU A 21 2.97 5.37 -16.94
N LEU A 22 2.19 6.23 -16.28
CA LEU A 22 1.18 7.06 -16.93
C LEU A 22 1.74 8.36 -17.54
N SER A 23 3.04 8.63 -17.36
CA SER A 23 3.67 9.91 -17.72
C SER A 23 2.91 11.12 -17.17
N MET A 24 2.37 10.98 -15.96
CA MET A 24 1.56 12.01 -15.29
C MET A 24 2.45 12.89 -14.40
N PRO A 25 2.32 14.23 -14.45
CA PRO A 25 3.08 15.10 -13.56
C PRO A 25 2.61 14.95 -12.10
N TYR A 26 3.56 14.89 -11.18
CA TYR A 26 3.33 14.82 -9.75
C TYR A 26 4.43 15.54 -8.98
N GLU A 27 4.12 15.89 -7.73
CA GLU A 27 5.08 16.47 -6.79
C GLU A 27 5.32 15.49 -5.64
N ILE A 28 6.56 15.37 -5.17
CA ILE A 28 6.90 14.56 -3.99
C ILE A 28 7.18 15.50 -2.81
N VAL A 29 6.47 15.28 -1.70
CA VAL A 29 6.84 15.82 -0.39
C VAL A 29 7.48 14.71 0.42
N ASN A 30 8.79 14.81 0.65
CA ASN A 30 9.53 13.81 1.41
C ASN A 30 9.42 14.05 2.92
N HIS A 31 9.14 12.99 3.65
CA HIS A 31 9.12 12.95 5.11
C HIS A 31 10.22 12.03 5.62
N THR A 32 10.91 12.45 6.67
CA THR A 32 11.91 11.63 7.36
C THR A 32 11.21 10.71 8.37
N ARG A 33 11.54 9.42 8.35
CA ARG A 33 11.00 8.44 9.32
C ARG A 33 11.40 8.79 10.74
N ASP A 34 10.45 8.66 11.64
CA ASP A 34 10.73 8.54 13.06
C ASP A 34 11.07 7.07 13.39
N PRO A 35 11.96 6.79 14.37
CA PRO A 35 12.40 5.42 14.64
C PRO A 35 11.28 4.48 15.10
N VAL A 36 10.26 5.01 15.76
CA VAL A 36 9.20 4.21 16.41
C VAL A 36 7.81 4.56 15.92
N THR A 37 7.56 5.82 15.56
CA THR A 37 6.20 6.30 15.24
C THR A 37 6.17 7.02 13.89
N SER A 38 4.98 7.33 13.38
CA SER A 38 4.88 8.21 12.21
C SER A 38 5.34 9.63 12.56
N PRO A 39 6.16 10.27 11.70
CA PRO A 39 6.71 11.59 11.98
C PRO A 39 5.63 12.66 12.05
N GLN A 40 5.86 13.68 12.87
CA GLN A 40 4.91 14.77 13.04
C GLN A 40 4.62 15.51 11.73
N SER A 41 5.62 15.64 10.85
CA SER A 41 5.47 16.29 9.54
C SER A 41 4.42 15.59 8.66
N LEU A 42 4.28 14.27 8.78
CA LEU A 42 3.29 13.50 8.02
C LEU A 42 1.91 13.50 8.70
N LYS A 43 1.88 13.46 10.05
CA LYS A 43 0.64 13.56 10.84
C LYS A 43 -0.04 14.93 10.70
N SER A 44 0.75 15.99 10.52
CA SER A 44 0.26 17.36 10.36
C SER A 44 -0.32 17.65 8.97
N VAL A 45 -0.21 16.72 8.01
CA VAL A 45 -0.87 16.87 6.71
C VAL A 45 -2.39 16.79 6.90
N PRO A 46 -3.18 17.77 6.42
CA PRO A 46 -4.63 17.78 6.59
C PRO A 46 -5.29 16.49 6.08
N GLY A 47 -6.02 15.79 6.95
CA GLY A 47 -6.64 14.49 6.62
C GLY A 47 -5.76 13.26 6.88
N ASN A 48 -4.49 13.43 7.27
CA ASN A 48 -3.56 12.34 7.59
C ASN A 48 -3.23 12.24 9.08
N GLY A 49 -4.22 12.32 9.97
CA GLY A 49 -3.98 12.34 11.43
C GLY A 49 -3.23 11.12 11.98
N LEU A 50 -3.29 9.98 11.28
CA LEU A 50 -2.54 8.76 11.64
C LEU A 50 -1.09 8.77 11.11
N GLY A 51 -0.73 9.71 10.23
CA GLY A 51 0.58 9.78 9.60
C GLY A 51 0.88 8.55 8.74
N LYS A 52 -0.10 8.10 7.94
CA LYS A 52 0.05 6.97 7.03
C LYS A 52 0.82 7.40 5.77
N SER A 53 1.57 6.47 5.19
CA SER A 53 2.13 6.58 3.85
C SER A 53 1.71 5.32 3.05
N PRO A 54 1.14 5.46 1.84
CA PRO A 54 1.03 6.70 1.08
C PRO A 54 -0.05 7.64 1.59
N PHE A 55 0.13 8.92 1.31
CA PHE A 55 -0.93 9.92 1.38
C PHE A 55 -0.79 10.82 0.17
N VAL A 56 -1.90 11.10 -0.52
CA VAL A 56 -1.90 11.99 -1.69
C VAL A 56 -2.92 13.09 -1.52
N HIS A 57 -2.57 14.25 -2.08
CA HIS A 57 -3.47 15.37 -2.29
C HIS A 57 -3.57 15.63 -3.79
N ASP A 58 -4.78 15.63 -4.32
CA ASP A 58 -5.05 16.06 -5.69
C ASP A 58 -5.42 17.54 -5.69
N THR A 59 -4.53 18.37 -6.22
CA THR A 59 -4.71 19.83 -6.25
C THR A 59 -5.81 20.31 -7.19
N GLU A 60 -6.23 19.48 -8.16
CA GLU A 60 -7.30 19.85 -9.09
C GLU A 60 -8.68 19.64 -8.49
N THR A 61 -8.86 18.57 -7.71
CA THR A 61 -10.16 18.21 -7.12
C THR A 61 -10.27 18.56 -5.64
N GLY A 62 -9.15 18.85 -4.97
CA GLY A 62 -9.09 19.05 -3.53
C GLY A 62 -9.19 17.76 -2.71
N VAL A 63 -9.13 16.59 -3.35
CA VAL A 63 -9.31 15.29 -2.71
C VAL A 63 -8.03 14.83 -2.00
N ASN A 64 -8.20 14.25 -0.81
CA ASN A 64 -7.15 13.64 -0.01
C ASN A 64 -7.39 12.14 0.14
N LEU A 65 -6.36 11.31 -0.05
CA LEU A 65 -6.47 9.84 0.00
C LEU A 65 -5.27 9.23 0.72
N SER A 66 -5.51 8.14 1.48
CA SER A 66 -4.48 7.46 2.29
C SER A 66 -4.39 5.94 2.08
N GLU A 67 -5.28 5.37 1.26
CA GLU A 67 -5.33 3.93 1.00
C GLU A 67 -4.74 3.63 -0.37
N SER A 68 -3.64 2.88 -0.41
CA SER A 68 -2.77 2.81 -1.58
C SER A 68 -3.45 2.26 -2.84
N LEU A 69 -4.29 1.23 -2.72
CA LEU A 69 -5.07 0.71 -3.87
C LEU A 69 -6.17 1.68 -4.28
N ALA A 70 -6.82 2.36 -3.33
CA ALA A 70 -7.81 3.38 -3.66
C ALA A 70 -7.20 4.58 -4.38
N ILE A 71 -5.97 4.97 -4.02
CA ILE A 71 -5.20 6.00 -4.73
C ILE A 71 -4.88 5.54 -6.15
N SER A 72 -4.42 4.30 -6.31
CA SER A 72 -4.13 3.72 -7.63
C SER A 72 -5.38 3.70 -8.51
N ASP A 73 -6.51 3.22 -8.01
CA ASP A 73 -7.79 3.22 -8.74
C ASP A 73 -8.23 4.65 -9.08
N TYR A 74 -8.16 5.56 -8.11
CA TYR A 74 -8.50 6.96 -8.34
C TYR A 74 -7.71 7.53 -9.51
N ILE A 75 -6.38 7.36 -9.54
CA ILE A 75 -5.53 7.85 -10.62
C ILE A 75 -5.85 7.15 -11.95
N ILE A 76 -5.97 5.83 -11.95
CA ILE A 76 -6.23 5.03 -13.16
C ILE A 76 -7.54 5.43 -13.82
N TYR A 77 -8.62 5.57 -13.03
CA TYR A 77 -9.93 5.89 -13.58
C TYR A 77 -10.10 7.38 -13.87
N LYS A 78 -9.59 8.27 -13.00
CA LYS A 78 -9.76 9.73 -13.16
C LYS A 78 -8.87 10.31 -14.26
N TYR A 79 -7.62 9.86 -14.35
CA TYR A 79 -6.59 10.48 -15.18
C TYR A 79 -6.15 9.62 -16.37
N ALA A 80 -6.33 8.29 -16.29
CA ALA A 80 -5.88 7.38 -17.35
C ALA A 80 -7.01 6.63 -18.08
N GLY A 81 -8.28 6.98 -17.82
CA GLY A 81 -9.43 6.36 -18.48
C GLY A 81 -9.50 4.84 -18.32
N GLY A 82 -8.94 4.29 -17.24
CA GLY A 82 -8.90 2.85 -16.99
C GLY A 82 -7.80 2.07 -17.71
N LYS A 83 -6.81 2.73 -18.34
CA LYS A 83 -5.78 2.06 -19.18
C LYS A 83 -4.99 0.94 -18.49
N LEU A 84 -4.83 0.99 -17.17
CA LEU A 84 -4.07 0.01 -16.37
C LEU A 84 -4.97 -0.89 -15.49
N ALA A 85 -6.28 -0.91 -15.75
CA ALA A 85 -7.22 -1.79 -15.08
C ALA A 85 -7.92 -2.69 -16.10
N LEU A 86 -8.12 -3.97 -15.75
CA LEU A 86 -8.96 -4.84 -16.55
C LEU A 86 -10.44 -4.50 -16.34
N LYS A 87 -11.21 -4.61 -17.41
CA LYS A 87 -12.67 -4.45 -17.36
C LYS A 87 -13.31 -5.73 -16.86
N ALA A 88 -14.50 -5.63 -16.26
CA ALA A 88 -15.23 -6.77 -15.70
C ALA A 88 -15.57 -7.87 -16.73
N ASN A 89 -15.56 -7.56 -18.03
CA ASN A 89 -15.79 -8.52 -19.11
C ASN A 89 -14.51 -9.18 -19.64
N ASP A 90 -13.34 -8.83 -19.11
CA ASP A 90 -12.08 -9.46 -19.48
C ASP A 90 -12.00 -10.87 -18.85
N PRO A 91 -11.61 -11.91 -19.59
CA PRO A 91 -11.50 -13.27 -19.06
C PRO A 91 -10.50 -13.39 -17.89
N HIS A 92 -9.51 -12.49 -17.79
CA HIS A 92 -8.51 -12.46 -16.73
C HIS A 92 -8.85 -11.50 -15.58
N PHE A 93 -10.06 -10.91 -15.59
CA PHE A 93 -10.46 -9.92 -14.59
C PHE A 93 -10.41 -10.48 -13.16
N ALA A 94 -10.79 -11.76 -12.96
CA ALA A 94 -10.76 -12.40 -11.65
C ALA A 94 -9.33 -12.45 -11.09
N ASP A 95 -8.36 -12.87 -11.91
CA ASP A 95 -6.95 -12.94 -11.51
C ASP A 95 -6.40 -11.54 -11.21
N TYR A 96 -6.63 -10.58 -12.11
CA TYR A 96 -6.26 -9.19 -11.91
C TYR A 96 -6.79 -8.65 -10.58
N LEU A 97 -8.09 -8.83 -10.32
CA LEU A 97 -8.74 -8.31 -9.11
C LEU A 97 -8.18 -8.97 -7.86
N TYR A 98 -7.99 -10.30 -7.89
CA TYR A 98 -7.41 -11.04 -6.79
C TYR A 98 -6.01 -10.54 -6.45
N TRP A 99 -5.12 -10.49 -7.45
CA TRP A 99 -3.73 -10.06 -7.26
C TRP A 99 -3.60 -8.60 -6.85
N TYR A 100 -4.47 -7.74 -7.37
CA TYR A 100 -4.53 -6.34 -7.01
C TYR A 100 -4.82 -6.17 -5.50
N HIS A 101 -5.83 -6.86 -4.97
CA HIS A 101 -6.19 -6.79 -3.55
C HIS A 101 -5.28 -7.59 -2.63
N PHE A 102 -4.76 -8.73 -3.08
CA PHE A 102 -3.92 -9.64 -2.30
C PHE A 102 -2.76 -8.93 -1.59
N SER A 103 -2.13 -7.98 -2.29
CA SER A 103 -0.96 -7.24 -1.79
C SER A 103 -1.22 -6.50 -0.47
N ASN A 104 -2.41 -5.90 -0.31
CA ASN A 104 -2.79 -5.16 0.89
C ASN A 104 -3.59 -6.01 1.88
N SER A 105 -4.44 -6.91 1.39
CA SER A 105 -5.37 -7.65 2.26
C SER A 105 -4.69 -8.81 2.99
N THR A 106 -3.86 -9.58 2.29
CA THR A 106 -3.28 -10.81 2.84
C THR A 106 -1.79 -10.63 3.11
N MET A 107 -1.04 -10.23 2.10
CA MET A 107 0.42 -10.16 2.18
C MET A 107 0.87 -9.15 3.24
N GLN A 108 0.41 -7.91 3.17
CA GLN A 108 0.75 -6.88 4.16
C GLN A 108 0.33 -7.27 5.58
N ALA A 109 -0.89 -7.79 5.78
CA ALA A 109 -1.39 -8.15 7.10
C ALA A 109 -0.50 -9.23 7.78
N ASN A 110 -0.07 -10.23 7.01
CA ASN A 110 0.81 -11.28 7.51
C ASN A 110 2.24 -10.75 7.79
N PHE A 111 2.78 -9.89 6.92
CA PHE A 111 4.08 -9.25 7.17
C PHE A 111 4.08 -8.39 8.44
N VAL A 112 3.03 -7.58 8.64
CA VAL A 112 2.89 -6.73 9.82
C VAL A 112 2.78 -7.60 11.08
N THR A 113 1.99 -8.68 11.03
CA THR A 113 1.87 -9.63 12.15
C THR A 113 3.23 -10.24 12.51
N SER A 114 3.97 -10.76 11.51
CA SER A 114 5.30 -11.32 11.71
C SER A 114 6.29 -10.28 12.26
N MET A 115 6.27 -9.06 11.73
CA MET A 115 7.10 -7.96 12.21
C MET A 115 6.86 -7.65 13.70
N PHE A 116 5.60 -7.50 14.12
CA PHE A 116 5.28 -7.18 15.52
C PHE A 116 5.64 -8.31 16.48
N VAL A 117 5.39 -9.56 16.08
CA VAL A 117 5.77 -10.73 16.90
C VAL A 117 7.29 -10.83 17.01
N ASN A 118 8.03 -10.69 15.92
CA ASN A 118 9.50 -10.70 15.94
C ASN A 118 10.07 -9.58 16.81
N ASN A 119 9.46 -8.39 16.78
CA ASN A 119 9.92 -7.24 17.56
C ASN A 119 9.48 -7.28 19.05
N SER A 120 8.66 -8.26 19.45
CA SER A 120 8.17 -8.38 20.83
C SER A 120 9.17 -9.07 21.78
N GLY A 121 10.24 -9.67 21.24
CA GLY A 121 11.27 -10.35 22.04
C GLY A 121 10.82 -11.66 22.67
N LEU A 122 9.75 -12.28 22.15
CA LEU A 122 9.30 -13.60 22.57
C LEU A 122 10.36 -14.66 22.24
N ALA A 123 10.37 -15.75 23.02
CA ALA A 123 11.25 -16.88 22.75
C ALA A 123 10.90 -17.53 21.39
N PRO A 124 11.89 -18.09 20.65
CA PRO A 124 11.64 -18.68 19.33
C PRO A 124 10.62 -19.84 19.31
N ASP A 125 10.46 -20.56 20.42
CA ASP A 125 9.52 -21.66 20.60
C ASP A 125 8.15 -21.22 21.15
N HIS A 126 7.96 -19.90 21.32
CA HIS A 126 6.70 -19.38 21.83
C HIS A 126 5.57 -19.64 20.82
N PRO A 127 4.36 -20.09 21.26
CA PRO A 127 3.25 -20.41 20.35
C PRO A 127 2.87 -19.28 19.37
N MET A 128 3.00 -18.02 19.80
CA MET A 128 2.75 -16.86 18.94
C MET A 128 3.77 -16.69 17.81
N GLN A 129 5.02 -17.14 18.02
CA GLN A 129 6.05 -17.12 17.00
C GLN A 129 5.69 -18.12 15.88
N HIS A 130 5.39 -19.36 16.28
CA HIS A 130 4.91 -20.39 15.35
C HIS A 130 3.64 -19.99 14.60
N PHE A 131 2.69 -19.34 15.27
CA PHE A 131 1.48 -18.82 14.63
C PHE A 131 1.81 -17.78 13.54
N ALA A 132 2.69 -16.82 13.83
CA ALA A 132 3.06 -15.79 12.88
C ALA A 132 3.77 -16.37 11.65
N ASP A 133 4.69 -17.32 11.86
CA ASP A 133 5.43 -17.98 10.79
C ASP A 133 4.50 -18.84 9.92
N GLN A 134 3.62 -19.64 10.55
CA GLN A 134 2.63 -20.44 9.83
C GLN A 134 1.69 -19.58 8.98
N ARG A 135 1.26 -18.42 9.49
CA ARG A 135 0.43 -17.48 8.72
C ARG A 135 1.18 -16.89 7.53
N LEU A 136 2.44 -16.51 7.70
CA LEU A 136 3.26 -15.97 6.63
C LEU A 136 3.45 -17.01 5.51
N GLU A 137 3.82 -18.23 5.88
CA GLU A 137 3.96 -19.34 4.93
C GLU A 137 2.63 -19.73 4.27
N ALA A 138 1.53 -19.79 5.04
CA ALA A 138 0.22 -20.11 4.49
C ALA A 138 -0.23 -19.07 3.47
N GLY A 139 0.00 -17.77 3.73
CA GLY A 139 -0.27 -16.71 2.76
C GLY A 139 0.54 -16.85 1.48
N GLN A 140 1.80 -17.31 1.56
CA GLN A 140 2.63 -17.61 0.40
C GLN A 140 2.24 -18.92 -0.32
N ARG A 141 1.64 -19.88 0.36
CA ARG A 141 1.14 -21.11 -0.25
C ARG A 141 -0.21 -20.91 -0.94
N GLU A 142 -1.12 -20.18 -0.32
CA GLU A 142 -2.39 -19.75 -0.91
C GLU A 142 -2.14 -18.93 -2.19
N GLN A 143 -1.08 -18.13 -2.20
CA GLN A 143 -0.56 -17.44 -3.38
C GLN A 143 -0.28 -18.38 -4.56
N MET A 144 0.28 -19.58 -4.34
CA MET A 144 0.59 -20.55 -5.40
C MET A 144 -0.62 -21.36 -5.86
N ALA A 145 -1.72 -21.38 -5.10
CA ALA A 145 -2.91 -22.19 -5.40
C ALA A 145 -3.97 -21.41 -6.21
N CYS A 146 -3.96 -20.08 -6.13
CA CYS A 146 -4.90 -19.20 -6.83
C CYS A 146 -4.35 -18.63 -8.15
N GLY A 147 -3.23 -19.15 -8.67
CA GLY A 147 -2.57 -18.68 -9.90
C GLY A 147 -2.19 -19.81 -10.84
#